data_AF-A0A8T5Q011-F1
#
_entry.id   AF-A0A8T5Q011-F1
#
_cell.length_a   1.000
_cell.length_b   1.000
_cell.length_c   1.000
_cell.angle_alpha   90.00
_cell.angle_beta   90.00
_cell.angle_gamma   90.00
#
_symmetry.space_group_name_H-M   'P 1'
#
loop_
_entity.id
_entity.type
_entity.pdbx_description
1 polymer ?
#
loop_
_entity_poly.entity_id
_entity_poly.type
_entity_poly.pdbx_seq_one_letter_code
_entity_poly.pdbx_strand_id
1 'polypeptide(L)' 'MNKKINTKQKVGRRLPQNRIKLQQLNNKQFIITLPRMWADILDVSKGSVLTFIPGKQGGIEIVKAKKEK' A
#
# COMPACT_ATOMS: atom_id res chain seq x y z
N MET A 1 14.29 -27.65 33.46
CA MET A 1 14.41 -26.18 33.31
C MET A 1 15.24 -25.87 32.05
N ASN A 2 14.61 -25.76 30.86
CA ASN A 2 15.32 -25.51 29.59
C ASN A 2 15.07 -24.08 29.11
N LYS A 3 15.88 -23.13 29.60
CA LYS A 3 15.85 -21.70 29.24
C LYS A 3 17.08 -21.29 28.40
N LYS A 4 17.46 -22.07 27.39
CA LYS A 4 18.62 -21.75 26.52
C LYS A 4 18.35 -21.98 25.04
N ILE A 5 17.18 -21.61 24.57
CA ILE A 5 16.89 -21.52 23.15
C ILE A 5 16.64 -20.04 22.83
N ASN A 6 17.57 -19.42 22.12
CA ASN A 6 17.46 -18.10 21.46
C ASN A 6 17.61 -16.80 22.28
N THR A 7 18.71 -16.61 23.01
CA THR A 7 19.06 -15.28 23.57
C THR A 7 19.89 -14.37 22.64
N LYS A 8 20.34 -14.83 21.47
CA LYS A 8 21.21 -14.03 20.56
C LYS A 8 20.74 -13.90 19.11
N GLN A 9 19.53 -14.35 18.78
CA GLN A 9 19.01 -14.18 17.43
C GLN A 9 18.42 -12.76 17.31
N LYS A 10 19.06 -11.89 16.52
CA LYS A 10 18.44 -10.64 16.08
C LYS A 10 17.21 -11.03 15.26
N VAL A 11 16.06 -11.12 15.93
CA VAL A 11 14.77 -11.28 15.28
C VAL A 11 14.61 -10.05 14.38
N GLY A 12 14.67 -10.24 13.07
CA GLY A 12 14.44 -9.16 12.11
C GLY A 12 13.16 -8.43 12.51
N ARG A 13 13.24 -7.11 12.67
CA ARG A 13 12.05 -6.31 13.02
C ARG A 13 11.04 -6.54 11.91
N ARG A 14 9.90 -7.14 12.23
CA ARG A 14 8.81 -7.34 11.26
C ARG A 14 8.45 -5.95 10.73
N LEU A 15 8.74 -5.71 9.45
CA LEU A 15 8.37 -4.45 8.82
C LEU A 15 6.88 -4.23 9.07
N PRO A 16 6.46 -3.03 9.47
CA PRO A 16 5.05 -2.75 9.69
C PRO A 16 4.31 -3.15 8.42
N GLN A 17 3.34 -4.06 8.57
CA GLN A 17 2.49 -4.43 7.44
C GLN A 17 1.93 -3.13 6.88
N ASN A 18 2.24 -2.83 5.61
CA ASN A 18 1.68 -1.71 4.88
C ASN A 18 0.17 -1.93 4.75
N ARG A 19 -0.59 -1.53 5.79
CA ARG A 19 -2.03 -1.70 5.84
C ARG A 19 -2.66 -0.66 4.92
N ILE A 20 -3.06 -1.09 3.74
CA ILE A 20 -3.99 -0.35 2.90
C ILE A 20 -5.34 -0.35 3.64
N LYS A 21 -5.89 0.83 3.90
CA LYS A 21 -7.24 0.95 4.46
C LYS A 21 -8.23 1.26 3.34
N LEU A 22 -9.34 0.54 3.30
CA LEU A 22 -10.47 0.81 2.43
C LEU A 22 -11.65 1.27 3.29
N GLN A 23 -12.24 2.42 2.95
CA GLN A 23 -13.47 2.90 3.56
C GLN A 23 -14.51 3.15 2.47
N GLN A 24 -15.68 2.53 2.60
CA GLN A 24 -16.81 2.80 1.71
C GLN A 24 -17.63 3.97 2.26
N LEU A 25 -17.95 4.92 1.40
CA LEU A 25 -18.84 6.04 1.66
C LEU A 25 -20.28 5.68 1.25
N ASN A 26 -21.26 6.38 1.84
CA ASN A 26 -22.69 6.12 1.63
C ASN A 26 -23.14 6.27 0.16
N ASN A 27 -22.40 7.03 -0.64
CA ASN A 27 -22.66 7.29 -2.05
C ASN A 27 -21.93 6.32 -3.00
N LYS A 28 -21.58 5.13 -2.53
CA LYS A 28 -20.83 4.10 -3.30
C LYS A 28 -19.41 4.52 -3.72
N GLN A 29 -18.87 5.59 -3.13
CA GLN A 29 -17.47 5.95 -3.32
C GLN A 29 -16.60 5.20 -2.30
N PHE A 30 -15.33 4.98 -2.65
CA PHE A 30 -14.36 4.33 -1.77
C PHE A 30 -13.16 5.25 -1.55
N ILE A 31 -12.73 5.36 -0.29
CA ILE A 31 -11.47 6.00 0.09
C ILE A 31 -10.45 4.89 0.32
N ILE A 32 -9.38 4.89 -0.47
CA ILE A 32 -8.23 4.02 -0.29
C ILE A 32 -7.11 4.86 0.33
N THR A 33 -6.73 4.52 1.56
CA THR A 33 -5.57 5.14 2.22
C THR A 33 -4.34 4.28 1.98
N LEU A 34 -3.42 4.82 1.17
CA LEU A 34 -2.12 4.21 0.89
C LEU A 34 -1.05 4.79 1.85
N PRO A 35 -0.06 3.99 2.28
CA PRO A 35 1.11 4.51 2.99
C PRO A 35 1.85 5.55 2.15
N ARG A 36 2.39 6.59 2.80
CA ARG A 36 3.09 7.71 2.14
C ARG A 36 4.18 7.27 1.15
N MET A 37 4.92 6.21 1.49
CA MET A 37 5.95 5.62 0.63
C MET A 37 5.45 5.30 -0.79
N TRP A 38 4.18 4.91 -0.97
CA TRP A 38 3.61 4.64 -2.29
C TRP A 38 3.40 5.90 -3.11
N ALA A 39 3.05 7.01 -2.47
CA ALA A 39 2.95 8.31 -3.14
C ALA A 39 4.33 8.76 -3.64
N ASP A 40 5.39 8.50 -2.87
CA ASP A 40 6.76 8.81 -3.27
C ASP A 40 7.22 7.91 -4.44
N ILE A 41 6.95 6.60 -4.39
CA ILE A 41 7.29 5.64 -5.47
C ILE A 41 6.55 5.99 -6.78
N LEU A 42 5.29 6.38 -6.68
CA LEU A 42 4.45 6.70 -7.84
C LEU A 42 4.56 8.19 -8.25
N ASP A 43 5.35 8.99 -7.52
CA ASP A 43 5.49 10.44 -7.71
C ASP A 43 4.11 11.14 -7.82
N VAL A 44 3.30 10.98 -6.77
CA VAL A 44 1.91 11.44 -6.71
C VAL A 44 1.77 12.53 -5.67
N SER A 45 1.21 13.66 -6.08
CA SER A 45 0.92 14.80 -5.19
C SER A 45 -0.57 14.89 -4.84
N LYS A 46 -0.91 15.71 -3.86
CA LYS A 46 -2.32 16.03 -3.56
C LYS A 46 -2.99 16.61 -4.81
N GLY A 47 -4.12 16.03 -5.21
CA GLY A 47 -4.87 16.44 -6.40
C GLY A 47 -4.46 15.72 -7.70
N SER A 48 -3.46 14.85 -7.66
CA SER A 48 -3.14 13.98 -8.79
C SER A 48 -4.25 12.97 -9.06
N VAL A 49 -4.51 12.69 -10.34
CA VAL A 49 -5.46 11.66 -10.78
C VAL A 49 -4.70 10.37 -11.07
N LEU A 50 -5.22 9.25 -10.56
CA LEU A 50 -4.68 7.91 -10.78
C LEU A 50 -5.70 7.04 -11.50
N THR A 51 -5.22 6.15 -12.35
CA THR A 51 -6.06 5.18 -13.06
C THR A 51 -5.87 3.81 -12.43
N PHE A 52 -6.98 3.15 -12.12
CA PHE A 52 -7.03 1.81 -11.57
C PHE A 52 -7.51 0.84 -12.65
N ILE A 53 -6.72 -0.20 -12.91
CA ILE A 53 -7.02 -1.22 -13.94
C ILE A 53 -7.14 -2.59 -13.25
N PRO A 54 -8.10 -3.45 -13.63
CA PRO A 54 -8.13 -4.82 -13.14
C PRO A 54 -6.84 -5.56 -13.51
N GLY A 55 -6.18 -6.14 -12.51
CA GLY A 55 -4.94 -6.89 -12.72
C GLY A 55 -5.19 -8.25 -13.39
N LYS A 56 -4.26 -8.70 -14.23
CA LYS A 56 -4.39 -9.97 -14.99
C LYS A 56 -4.51 -11.22 -14.11
N GLN A 57 -4.04 -11.17 -12.86
CA GLN A 57 -4.07 -12.27 -11.90
C GLN A 57 -5.06 -12.02 -10.74
N GLY A 58 -6.01 -11.10 -10.93
CA GLY A 58 -6.83 -10.56 -9.86
C GLY A 58 -6.14 -9.42 -9.11
N GLY A 59 -6.93 -8.62 -8.40
CA GLY A 59 -6.46 -7.39 -7.77
C GLY A 59 -6.55 -6.16 -8.69
N ILE A 60 -5.92 -5.07 -8.27
CA ILE A 60 -5.99 -3.77 -8.95
C ILE A 60 -4.56 -3.29 -9.21
N GLU A 61 -4.26 -2.96 -10.46
CA GLU A 61 -3.04 -2.29 -10.88
C GLU A 61 -3.27 -0.77 -10.85
N ILE A 62 -2.37 -0.04 -10.19
CA ILE A 62 -2.41 1.42 -10.10
C ILE A 62 -1.37 1.97 -11.08
N VAL A 63 -1.83 2.74 -12.06
CA VAL A 63 -0.96 3.32 -13.08
C VAL A 63 -1.05 4.83 -12.99
N LYS A 64 0.10 5.52 -12.97
CA LYS A 64 0.14 6.98 -13.10
C LYS A 64 -0.34 7.33 -14.49
N ALA A 65 -1.45 8.05 -14.60
CA ALA A 65 -1.92 8.56 -15.88
C ALA A 65 -0.84 9.48 -16.45
N LYS A 66 -0.29 9.13 -17.63
CA LYS A 66 0.60 10.02 -18.36
C LYS A 66 -0.23 11.24 -18.74
N LYS A 67 0.16 12.41 -18.25
CA LYS A 67 -0.45 13.66 -18.68
C LYS A 67 -0.08 13.84 -20.16
N GLU A 68 -1.04 13.68 -21.06
CA GLU A 68 -0.84 14.06 -22.47
C GLU A 68 -0.50 15.56 -22.50
N LYS A 69 0.58 15.89 -23.20
CA LYS A 69 1.06 17.25 -23.42
C LYS A 69 0.36 17.86 -24.61
#